data_AF-A0A8I0SD22-F1
#
_entry.id   AF-A0A8I0SD22-F1
#
_cell.length_a   1.000
_cell.length_b   1.000
_cell.length_c   1.000
_cell.angle_alpha   90.00
_cell.angle_beta   90.00
_cell.angle_gamma   90.00
#
_symmetry.space_group_name_H-M   'P 1'
#
loop_
_entity.id
_entity.type
_entity.pdbx_description
1 polymer ?
#
loop_
_entity_poly.entity_id
_entity_poly.type
_entity_poly.pdbx_seq_one_letter_code
_entity_poly.pdbx_strand_id
1 'polypeptide(L)'
;MTFECATCTSNTVLKTNGRDSLLVNTIGPHRGQYVVNTSDGQIITQMTVNADAAWTITVADLTTVPVVAGPASGSGDSVIVMSGDFSVAALTNDGDSNFVVQEFGTSSFSPLIANEIGAYSGTVEMEGPAVVQVTSNGAWSITPQ
;
A
#
# COMPACT_ATOMS: atom_id res chain seq x y z
N MET A 1 -2.58 -8.32 -2.98
CA MET A 1 -4.04 -8.62 -2.96
C MET A 1 -4.83 -7.34 -3.20
N THR A 2 -6.08 -7.46 -3.64
CA THR A 2 -7.01 -6.33 -3.82
C THR A 2 -8.25 -6.56 -2.97
N PHE A 3 -8.69 -5.55 -2.21
CA PHE A 3 -9.98 -5.53 -1.52
C PHE A 3 -10.88 -4.49 -2.17
N GLU A 4 -12.16 -4.82 -2.34
CA GLU A 4 -13.15 -3.91 -2.88
C GLU A 4 -14.49 -4.07 -2.16
N CYS A 5 -15.03 -2.95 -1.67
CA CYS A 5 -16.42 -2.80 -1.28
C CYS A 5 -16.96 -1.49 -1.85
N ALA A 6 -17.57 -1.53 -3.03
CA ALA A 6 -18.00 -0.33 -3.75
C ALA A 6 -19.25 0.36 -3.17
N THR A 7 -20.01 -0.33 -2.32
CA THR A 7 -21.30 0.16 -1.78
C THR A 7 -21.37 0.13 -0.25
N CYS A 8 -20.23 -0.10 0.42
CA CYS A 8 -20.16 0.02 1.87
C CYS A 8 -20.52 1.44 2.31
N THR A 9 -21.21 1.57 3.44
CA THR A 9 -21.65 2.89 3.97
C THR A 9 -21.18 3.15 5.38
N SER A 10 -20.75 2.11 6.08
CA SER A 10 -20.27 2.16 7.46
C SER A 10 -18.84 1.64 7.56
N ASN A 11 -18.41 1.31 8.77
CA ASN A 11 -17.04 0.89 9.04
C ASN A 11 -16.70 -0.41 8.32
N THR A 12 -15.69 -0.35 7.45
CA THR A 12 -15.16 -1.46 6.68
C THR A 12 -13.76 -1.80 7.18
N VAL A 13 -13.60 -3.03 7.66
CA VAL A 13 -12.36 -3.49 8.27
C VAL A 13 -11.93 -4.82 7.67
N LEU A 14 -10.67 -4.90 7.22
CA LEU A 14 -10.01 -6.14 6.80
C LEU A 14 -8.77 -6.36 7.67
N LYS A 15 -8.72 -7.53 8.31
CA LYS A 15 -7.60 -7.97 9.15
C LYS A 15 -7.03 -9.30 8.68
N THR A 16 -5.76 -9.54 8.99
CA THR A 16 -5.12 -10.86 8.84
C THR A 16 -4.66 -11.39 10.19
N ASN A 17 -4.35 -12.68 10.27
CA ASN A 17 -3.71 -13.29 11.43
C ASN A 17 -2.17 -13.17 11.44
N GLY A 18 -1.59 -12.45 10.47
CA GLY A 18 -0.15 -12.19 10.39
C GLY A 18 0.27 -10.88 11.05
N ARG A 19 1.52 -10.47 10.80
CA ARG A 19 2.02 -9.14 11.21
C ARG A 19 1.32 -7.99 10.48
N ASP A 20 0.88 -8.23 9.24
CA ASP A 20 0.05 -7.33 8.44
C ASP A 20 -1.41 -7.33 8.94
N SER A 21 -1.60 -7.01 10.22
CA SER A 21 -2.83 -7.36 10.96
C SER A 21 -4.04 -6.48 10.64
N LEU A 22 -3.86 -5.25 10.17
CA LEU A 22 -4.92 -4.32 9.78
C LEU A 22 -4.60 -3.76 8.39
N LEU A 23 -5.30 -4.26 7.37
CA LEU A 23 -5.10 -3.87 5.97
C LEU A 23 -6.07 -2.76 5.54
N VAL A 24 -7.33 -2.86 5.95
CA VAL A 24 -8.38 -1.86 5.65
C VAL A 24 -9.00 -1.41 6.96
N ASN A 25 -9.19 -0.10 7.11
CA ASN A 25 -9.93 0.52 8.20
C ASN A 25 -10.51 1.86 7.72
N THR A 26 -11.61 1.79 6.98
CA THR A 26 -12.21 2.95 6.31
C THR A 26 -13.71 3.02 6.57
N ILE A 27 -14.32 4.15 6.22
CA ILE A 27 -15.78 4.31 6.25
C ILE A 27 -16.24 4.60 4.83
N GLY A 28 -17.28 3.89 4.39
CA GLY A 28 -17.86 4.07 3.06
C GLY A 28 -17.21 3.19 1.99
N PRO A 29 -17.41 3.53 0.69
CA PRO A 29 -16.85 2.76 -0.41
C PRO A 29 -15.34 2.74 -0.39
N HIS A 30 -14.73 1.58 -0.63
CA HIS A 30 -13.29 1.44 -0.64
C HIS A 30 -12.80 0.44 -1.67
N ARG A 31 -11.68 0.76 -2.31
CA ARG A 31 -10.93 -0.15 -3.16
C ARG A 31 -9.44 0.11 -2.95
N GLY A 32 -8.70 -0.93 -2.61
CA GLY A 32 -7.29 -0.80 -2.28
C GLY A 32 -6.48 -2.06 -2.58
N GLN A 33 -5.19 -1.88 -2.85
CA GLN A 33 -4.23 -2.97 -3.01
C GLN A 33 -3.28 -3.03 -1.81
N TYR A 34 -2.94 -4.25 -1.39
CA TYR A 34 -2.06 -4.49 -0.24
C TYR A 34 -1.12 -5.67 -0.50
N VAL A 35 0.12 -5.55 -0.02
CA VAL A 35 1.06 -6.65 0.11
C VAL A 35 0.72 -7.40 1.39
N VAL A 36 0.79 -8.72 1.34
CA VAL A 36 0.60 -9.62 2.49
C VAL A 36 1.73 -10.64 2.49
N ASN A 37 1.95 -11.28 3.63
CA ASN A 37 3.09 -12.20 3.84
C ASN A 37 4.43 -11.47 3.68
N THR A 38 4.54 -10.27 4.24
CA THR A 38 5.73 -9.41 4.17
C THR A 38 6.86 -9.89 5.10
N SER A 39 6.60 -10.88 5.96
CA SER A 39 7.54 -11.41 6.94
C SER A 39 7.81 -12.90 6.72
N ASP A 40 9.10 -13.28 6.70
CA ASP A 40 9.53 -14.67 6.53
C ASP A 40 8.93 -15.61 7.57
N GLY A 41 8.47 -16.77 7.10
CA GLY A 41 7.91 -17.83 7.95
C GLY A 41 6.53 -17.51 8.54
N GLN A 42 5.93 -16.36 8.24
CA GLN A 42 4.62 -15.94 8.74
C GLN A 42 3.59 -15.83 7.62
N ILE A 43 3.20 -16.99 7.08
CA ILE A 43 2.16 -17.07 6.06
C ILE A 43 0.80 -16.91 6.73
N ILE A 44 0.03 -15.93 6.28
CA ILE A 44 -1.35 -15.74 6.75
C ILE A 44 -2.22 -16.92 6.31
N THR A 45 -3.11 -17.35 7.19
CA THR A 45 -4.07 -18.44 6.93
C THR A 45 -5.52 -18.00 7.11
N GLN A 46 -5.72 -16.77 7.60
CA GLN A 46 -7.04 -16.22 7.87
C GLN A 46 -7.10 -14.74 7.52
N MET A 47 -8.21 -14.35 6.90
CA MET A 47 -8.63 -12.97 6.74
C MET A 47 -10.00 -12.80 7.40
N THR A 48 -10.19 -11.71 8.14
CA THR A 48 -11.44 -11.36 8.79
C THR A 48 -11.95 -10.05 8.22
N VAL A 49 -13.17 -10.07 7.66
CA VAL A 49 -13.82 -8.90 7.06
C VAL A 49 -15.03 -8.50 7.89
N ASN A 50 -15.13 -7.21 8.21
CA ASN A 50 -16.35 -6.57 8.69
C ASN A 50 -16.76 -5.52 7.66
N ALA A 51 -17.92 -5.70 7.03
CA ALA A 51 -18.47 -4.82 6.01
C ALA A 51 -20.00 -4.90 6.03
N ASP A 52 -20.68 -3.83 5.63
CA ASP A 52 -22.15 -3.73 5.60
C ASP A 52 -22.75 -3.98 4.20
N ALA A 53 -21.91 -4.22 3.20
CA ALA A 53 -22.31 -4.51 1.83
C ALA A 53 -21.46 -5.62 1.21
N ALA A 54 -21.77 -5.97 -0.05
CA ALA A 54 -21.01 -6.98 -0.80
C ALA A 54 -19.57 -6.52 -1.02
N TRP A 55 -18.64 -7.43 -0.77
CA TRP A 55 -17.20 -7.19 -0.89
C TRP A 55 -16.53 -8.30 -1.68
N THR A 56 -15.36 -8.00 -2.23
CA THR A 56 -14.50 -8.99 -2.89
C THR A 56 -13.06 -8.88 -2.39
N ILE A 57 -12.38 -10.02 -2.32
CA ILE A 57 -10.94 -10.10 -2.12
C ILE A 57 -10.37 -10.89 -3.29
N THR A 58 -9.38 -10.32 -3.97
CA THR A 58 -8.61 -11.01 -4.99
C THR A 58 -7.17 -11.16 -4.53
N VAL A 59 -6.73 -12.40 -4.35
CA VAL A 59 -5.33 -12.72 -4.06
C VAL A 59 -4.64 -13.06 -5.38
N ALA A 60 -3.52 -12.41 -5.64
CA ALA A 60 -2.72 -12.58 -6.84
C ALA A 60 -1.24 -12.51 -6.47
N ASP A 61 -0.41 -13.09 -7.35
CA ASP A 61 1.04 -13.09 -7.23
C ASP A 61 1.63 -11.69 -7.53
N LEU A 62 2.78 -11.37 -6.93
CA LEU A 62 3.47 -10.08 -7.15
C LEU A 62 3.85 -9.85 -8.61
N THR A 63 4.00 -10.90 -9.42
CA THR A 63 4.21 -10.83 -10.87
C THR A 63 3.06 -10.15 -11.64
N THR A 64 1.89 -9.98 -11.01
CA THR A 64 0.73 -9.28 -11.60
C THR A 64 0.68 -7.79 -11.26
N VAL A 65 1.57 -7.31 -10.37
CA VAL A 65 1.65 -5.91 -9.95
C VAL A 65 2.28 -5.06 -11.05
N PRO A 66 1.80 -3.81 -11.29
CA PRO A 66 2.42 -2.91 -12.25
C PRO A 66 3.91 -2.66 -11.95
N VAL A 67 4.76 -2.80 -12.96
CA VAL A 67 6.20 -2.51 -12.87
C VAL A 67 6.48 -1.15 -13.50
N VAL A 68 7.20 -0.28 -12.78
CA VAL A 68 7.53 1.08 -13.20
C VAL A 68 9.04 1.29 -13.07
N ALA A 69 9.69 1.78 -14.13
CA ALA A 69 11.15 1.98 -14.17
C ALA A 69 11.61 3.40 -13.78
N GLY A 70 10.68 4.30 -13.48
CA GLY A 70 10.95 5.73 -13.24
C GLY A 70 9.85 6.37 -12.40
N PRO A 71 9.48 7.63 -12.65
CA PRO A 71 8.41 8.29 -11.92
C PRO A 71 7.09 7.49 -11.98
N ALA A 72 6.46 7.32 -10.83
CA ALA A 72 5.18 6.66 -10.67
C ALA A 72 4.16 7.61 -10.05
N SER A 73 2.89 7.42 -10.39
CA SER A 73 1.78 8.17 -9.80
C SER A 73 0.55 7.29 -9.70
N GLY A 74 -0.28 7.53 -8.70
CA GLY A 74 -1.54 6.84 -8.52
C GLY A 74 -2.45 7.59 -7.57
N SER A 75 -3.51 6.92 -7.13
CA SER A 75 -4.43 7.45 -6.12
C SER A 75 -5.01 6.32 -5.30
N GLY A 76 -5.30 6.59 -4.04
CA GLY A 76 -5.77 5.56 -3.13
C GLY A 76 -4.67 4.57 -2.74
N ASP A 77 -5.08 3.55 -1.99
CA ASP A 77 -4.21 2.46 -1.58
C ASP A 77 -3.76 1.62 -2.78
N SER A 78 -2.46 1.54 -3.03
CA SER A 78 -1.87 0.98 -4.24
C SER A 78 -0.62 0.18 -3.95
N VAL A 79 -0.34 -0.81 -4.81
CA VAL A 79 0.93 -1.54 -4.81
C VAL A 79 1.55 -1.43 -6.20
N ILE A 80 2.83 -1.06 -6.26
CA ILE A 80 3.63 -1.01 -7.50
C ILE A 80 4.97 -1.70 -7.27
N VAL A 81 5.62 -2.14 -8.35
CA VAL A 81 7.02 -2.54 -8.34
C VAL A 81 7.84 -1.44 -8.99
N MET A 82 8.80 -0.89 -8.27
CA MET A 82 9.78 0.03 -8.84
C MET A 82 11.02 -0.77 -9.22
N SER A 83 11.36 -0.81 -10.51
CA SER A 83 12.44 -1.66 -11.04
C SER A 83 13.76 -0.91 -11.26
N GLY A 84 13.78 0.40 -11.05
CA GLY A 84 15.00 1.21 -11.14
C GLY A 84 15.97 0.94 -9.99
N ASP A 85 17.24 1.26 -10.22
CA ASP A 85 18.29 1.34 -9.19
C ASP A 85 18.36 2.79 -8.70
N PHE A 86 18.04 2.99 -7.42
CA PHE A 86 18.00 4.31 -6.76
C PHE A 86 18.12 4.11 -5.25
N SER A 87 18.50 5.17 -4.53
CA SER A 87 18.58 5.15 -3.06
C SER A 87 17.81 6.29 -2.39
N VAL A 88 17.19 7.16 -3.20
CA VAL A 88 16.40 8.31 -2.76
C VAL A 88 15.15 8.42 -3.64
N ALA A 89 14.04 8.88 -3.06
CA ALA A 89 12.85 9.22 -3.82
C ALA A 89 12.20 10.50 -3.30
N ALA A 90 11.69 11.32 -4.22
CA ALA A 90 10.76 12.41 -3.91
C ALA A 90 9.33 11.88 -3.94
N LEU A 91 8.56 12.12 -2.86
CA LEU A 91 7.18 11.68 -2.72
C LEU A 91 6.25 12.88 -2.61
N THR A 92 5.05 12.75 -3.17
CA THR A 92 3.95 13.70 -2.95
C THR A 92 2.66 12.98 -2.57
N ASN A 93 1.83 13.65 -1.79
CA ASN A 93 0.46 13.24 -1.47
C ASN A 93 -0.45 14.48 -1.46
N ASP A 94 -1.63 14.39 -2.05
CA ASP A 94 -2.66 15.45 -1.96
C ASP A 94 -3.88 15.06 -1.10
N GLY A 95 -3.86 13.86 -0.51
CA GLY A 95 -4.88 13.39 0.42
C GLY A 95 -4.87 14.17 1.75
N ASP A 96 -5.92 14.02 2.54
CA ASP A 96 -6.09 14.69 3.83
C ASP A 96 -6.06 13.72 5.04
N SER A 97 -5.87 12.42 4.78
CA SER A 97 -5.78 11.36 5.79
C SER A 97 -4.39 10.74 5.85
N ASN A 98 -4.24 9.56 6.47
CA ASN A 98 -2.98 8.86 6.57
C ASN A 98 -2.33 8.70 5.19
N PHE A 99 -1.09 9.16 5.10
CA PHE A 99 -0.19 8.90 3.99
C PHE A 99 0.96 8.01 4.48
N VAL A 100 0.90 6.74 4.11
CA VAL A 100 1.91 5.76 4.51
C VAL A 100 2.54 5.20 3.24
N VAL A 101 3.86 5.18 3.19
CA VAL A 101 4.58 4.47 2.14
C VAL A 101 5.46 3.41 2.78
N GLN A 102 5.39 2.21 2.24
CA GLN A 102 6.20 1.09 2.64
C GLN A 102 6.97 0.50 1.46
N GLU A 103 8.21 0.08 1.69
CA GLU A 103 9.01 -0.67 0.71
C GLU A 103 9.30 -2.09 1.22
N PHE A 104 9.39 -3.04 0.28
CA PHE A 104 9.71 -4.44 0.55
C PHE A 104 10.69 -4.98 -0.49
N GLY A 105 11.50 -5.97 -0.08
CA GLY A 105 12.50 -6.60 -0.95
C GLY A 105 13.84 -5.86 -1.01
N THR A 106 14.05 -4.86 -0.16
CA THR A 106 15.29 -4.08 -0.04
C THR A 106 16.13 -4.55 1.16
N SER A 107 17.33 -3.99 1.30
CA SER A 107 18.21 -4.28 2.44
C SER A 107 17.87 -3.49 3.70
N SER A 108 16.92 -2.55 3.59
CA SER A 108 16.47 -1.67 4.66
C SER A 108 15.90 -2.43 5.86
N PHE A 109 16.32 -2.03 7.06
CA PHE A 109 15.83 -2.61 8.33
C PHE A 109 14.39 -2.19 8.67
N SER A 110 13.88 -1.09 8.08
CA SER A 110 12.52 -0.60 8.31
C SER A 110 11.78 -0.51 6.97
N PRO A 111 10.66 -1.23 6.80
CA PRO A 111 9.84 -1.10 5.59
C PRO A 111 9.06 0.22 5.58
N LEU A 112 8.94 0.95 6.71
CA LEU A 112 8.17 2.20 6.80
C LEU A 112 9.04 3.40 6.40
N ILE A 113 8.81 3.95 5.21
CA ILE A 113 9.62 5.06 4.65
C ILE A 113 8.96 6.43 4.80
N ALA A 114 7.63 6.47 4.84
CA ALA A 114 6.85 7.67 5.14
C ALA A 114 5.62 7.31 5.97
N ASN A 115 5.29 8.14 6.97
CA ASN A 115 4.11 7.97 7.82
C ASN A 115 3.63 9.34 8.30
N GLU A 116 2.76 9.95 7.51
CA GLU A 116 2.32 11.33 7.68
C GLU A 116 0.80 11.40 7.65
N ILE A 117 0.25 12.55 8.00
CA ILE A 117 -1.17 12.83 7.91
C ILE A 117 -1.39 14.00 6.95
N GLY A 118 -2.18 13.76 5.92
CA GLY A 118 -2.59 14.74 4.93
C GLY A 118 -1.56 14.98 3.84
N ALA A 119 -1.59 16.20 3.28
CA ALA A 119 -0.76 16.55 2.14
C ALA A 119 0.72 16.43 2.48
N TYR A 120 1.49 15.87 1.55
CA TYR A 120 2.91 15.61 1.73
C TYR A 120 3.70 16.04 0.50
N SER A 121 4.90 16.56 0.73
CA SER A 121 5.91 16.79 -0.29
C SER A 121 7.27 16.71 0.37
N GLY A 122 8.05 15.68 0.05
CA GLY A 122 9.33 15.45 0.70
C GLY A 122 10.22 14.48 -0.05
N THR A 123 11.45 14.37 0.42
CA THR A 123 12.46 13.44 -0.10
C THR A 123 12.82 12.48 1.01
N VAL A 124 12.82 11.18 0.71
CA VAL A 124 13.12 10.10 1.66
C VAL A 124 14.19 9.18 1.11
N GLU A 125 14.89 8.49 2.02
CA GLU A 125 15.68 7.32 1.67
C GLU A 125 14.71 6.21 1.24
N MET A 126 14.97 5.63 0.06
CA MET A 126 14.15 4.59 -0.53
C MET A 126 15.00 3.83 -1.54
N GLU A 127 15.14 2.52 -1.38
CA GLU A 127 16.03 1.72 -2.23
C GLU A 127 15.23 1.00 -3.33
N GLY A 128 15.74 1.05 -4.56
CA GLY A 128 15.24 0.27 -5.68
C GLY A 128 16.22 -0.83 -6.09
N PRO A 129 15.76 -1.98 -6.63
CA PRO A 129 14.38 -2.29 -6.94
C PRO A 129 13.58 -2.72 -5.69
N ALA A 130 12.30 -2.32 -5.65
CA ALA A 130 11.43 -2.60 -4.50
C ALA A 130 9.97 -2.82 -4.90
N VAL A 131 9.26 -3.58 -4.07
CA VAL A 131 7.79 -3.55 -4.03
C VAL A 131 7.39 -2.40 -3.11
N VAL A 132 6.51 -1.53 -3.58
CA VAL A 132 6.10 -0.33 -2.86
C VAL A 132 4.60 -0.38 -2.62
N GLN A 133 4.19 -0.26 -1.36
CA GLN A 133 2.80 -0.07 -0.98
C GLN A 133 2.60 1.37 -0.55
N VAL A 134 1.60 2.03 -1.14
CA VAL A 134 1.15 3.36 -0.74
C VAL A 134 -0.24 3.21 -0.12
N THR A 135 -0.43 3.77 1.07
CA THR A 135 -1.74 3.99 1.69
C THR A 135 -2.03 5.48 1.63
N SER A 136 -3.14 5.86 0.99
CA SER A 136 -3.55 7.26 0.83
C SER A 136 -5.04 7.32 0.49
N ASN A 137 -5.69 8.45 0.78
CA ASN A 137 -7.01 8.78 0.26
C ASN A 137 -6.99 9.85 -0.86
N GLY A 138 -5.80 10.27 -1.30
CA GLY A 138 -5.60 11.22 -2.39
C GLY A 138 -4.79 10.63 -3.54
N ALA A 139 -4.44 11.47 -4.51
CA ALA A 139 -3.41 11.22 -5.49
C ALA A 139 -2.00 11.38 -4.87
N TRP A 140 -1.08 10.57 -5.36
CA TRP A 140 0.29 10.52 -4.91
C TRP A 140 1.26 10.36 -6.08
N SER A 141 2.52 10.74 -5.87
CA SER A 141 3.60 10.47 -6.81
C SER A 141 4.88 10.04 -6.10
N ILE A 142 5.72 9.28 -6.81
CA ILE A 142 7.03 8.81 -6.39
C ILE A 142 8.00 9.05 -7.54
N THR A 143 9.07 9.80 -7.30
CA THR A 143 10.10 10.11 -8.30
C THR A 143 11.45 9.61 -7.77
N PRO A 144 11.99 8.49 -8.29
CA PRO A 144 13.29 7.95 -7.87
C PRO A 144 14.43 8.87 -8.34
N GLN A 145 15.54 8.91 -7.58
CA GLN A 145 16.69 9.80 -7.78
C GLN A 145 18.03 9.06 -7.77
#